data_AF-A0A9D8F349-F1
#
_entry.id   AF-A0A9D8F349-F1
#
_cell.length_a   1.000
_cell.length_b   1.000
_cell.length_c   1.000
_cell.angle_alpha   90.00
_cell.angle_beta   90.00
_cell.angle_gamma   90.00
#
_symmetry.space_group_name_H-M   'P 1'
#
loop_
_entity.id
_entity.type
_entity.pdbx_description
1 polymer ?
#
loop_
_entity_poly.entity_id
_entity_poly.type
_entity_poly.pdbx_seq_one_letter_code
_entity_poly.pdbx_strand_id
1 'polypeptide(L)'
;MVTGSIGLKGVVRKLGLAASINEFDAHEIPPLTDEEALGLLATLAEHNDVPLSKPGQKKILSLLGANWPILLQLFISEIQDGEFQKPPTTAELEAIYRNRLVNGSRNQYCDGMFNRLKDIFSDSERRLGREILKAVCRSNNGLSREDFDLLHQKLEPALSQTTEGIEELDHVLDTLKHDGYVLQETAAPRRTRFGSNILRDFWLRKTD
;
A
#
# COMPACT_ATOMS: atom_id res chain seq x y z
N MET A 1 -0.39 9.47 -21.21
CA MET A 1 0.12 9.12 -19.86
C MET A 1 0.18 7.60 -19.79
N VAL A 2 1.36 6.99 -19.78
CA VAL A 2 1.52 5.54 -19.66
C VAL A 2 1.69 5.22 -18.18
N THR A 3 0.62 4.80 -17.53
CA THR A 3 0.63 4.38 -16.12
C THR A 3 1.06 2.91 -16.05
N GLY A 4 2.38 2.66 -16.08
CA GLY A 4 2.93 1.31 -16.05
C GLY A 4 4.44 1.29 -16.26
N SER A 5 5.18 2.10 -15.49
CA SER A 5 6.62 2.29 -15.70
C SER A 5 7.43 1.00 -15.45
N ILE A 6 6.93 0.07 -14.63
CA ILE A 6 7.60 -1.22 -14.36
C ILE A 6 7.44 -2.20 -15.52
N GLY A 7 6.22 -2.32 -16.08
CA GLY A 7 5.99 -3.12 -17.27
C GLY A 7 6.82 -2.64 -18.46
N LEU A 8 6.96 -1.31 -18.62
CA LEU A 8 7.78 -0.72 -19.68
C LEU A 8 9.27 -0.92 -19.43
N LYS A 9 9.79 -0.65 -18.22
CA LYS A 9 11.21 -0.84 -17.89
C LYS A 9 11.63 -2.30 -18.02
N GLY A 10 10.81 -3.24 -17.54
CA GLY A 10 11.08 -4.68 -17.65
C GLY A 10 11.09 -5.17 -19.11
N VAL A 11 10.13 -4.73 -19.93
CA VAL A 11 10.06 -5.08 -21.36
C VAL A 11 11.21 -4.43 -22.15
N VAL A 12 11.52 -3.17 -21.89
CA VAL A 12 12.58 -2.44 -22.59
C VAL A 12 13.98 -2.97 -22.23
N ARG A 13 14.20 -3.40 -20.97
CA ARG A 13 15.44 -4.07 -20.56
C ARG A 13 15.61 -5.43 -21.27
N LYS A 14 14.52 -6.21 -21.41
CA LYS A 14 14.52 -7.47 -22.19
C LYS A 14 14.77 -7.26 -23.70
N LEU A 15 14.40 -6.10 -24.24
CA LEU A 15 14.57 -5.77 -25.66
C LEU A 15 15.88 -5.04 -25.99
N GLY A 16 16.76 -4.80 -25.01
CA GLY A 16 18.02 -4.07 -25.23
C GLY A 16 17.85 -2.57 -25.54
N LEU A 17 16.66 -2.02 -25.28
CA LEU A 17 16.28 -0.64 -25.63
C LEU A 17 16.39 0.32 -24.43
N ALA A 18 17.15 -0.04 -23.40
CA ALA A 18 17.26 0.73 -22.15
C ALA A 18 17.66 2.20 -22.39
N ALA A 19 18.48 2.47 -23.41
CA ALA A 19 18.89 3.82 -23.80
C ALA A 19 17.70 4.72 -24.24
N SER A 20 16.62 4.13 -24.77
CA SER A 20 15.42 4.84 -25.22
C SER A 20 14.46 5.23 -24.09
N ILE A 21 14.66 4.72 -22.87
CA ILE A 21 13.84 5.09 -21.69
C ILE A 21 14.39 6.32 -20.95
N ASN A 22 15.65 6.72 -21.18
CA ASN A 22 16.26 7.87 -20.49
C ASN A 22 15.55 9.21 -20.73
N GLU A 23 14.58 9.27 -21.65
CA GLU A 23 13.74 10.44 -21.90
C GLU A 23 12.43 10.47 -21.10
N PHE A 24 12.10 9.41 -20.34
CA PHE A 24 10.90 9.38 -19.50
C PHE A 24 11.22 9.80 -18.07
N ASP A 25 10.73 10.97 -17.68
CA ASP A 25 10.73 11.40 -16.28
C ASP A 25 9.67 10.60 -15.49
N ALA A 26 10.11 9.85 -14.49
CA ALA A 26 9.23 9.05 -13.66
C ALA A 26 8.72 9.92 -12.51
N HIS A 27 7.49 10.42 -12.63
CA HIS A 27 6.83 11.12 -11.54
C HIS A 27 6.08 10.12 -10.65
N GLU A 28 6.60 9.90 -9.45
CA GLU A 28 5.85 9.22 -8.39
C GLU A 28 4.77 10.17 -7.86
N ILE A 29 3.54 9.66 -7.75
CA ILE A 29 2.44 10.39 -7.12
C ILE A 29 2.39 9.94 -5.66
N PRO A 30 2.84 10.75 -4.71
CA PRO A 30 2.80 10.38 -3.30
C PRO A 30 1.35 10.38 -2.77
N PRO A 31 1.11 9.79 -1.59
CA PRO A 31 -0.10 10.06 -0.83
C PRO A 31 -0.28 11.58 -0.61
N LEU A 32 -1.52 12.00 -0.41
CA LEU A 32 -1.82 13.40 -0.11
C LEU A 32 -1.13 13.84 1.19
N THR A 33 -0.78 15.12 1.27
CA THR A 33 -0.45 15.72 2.57
C THR A 33 -1.66 15.68 3.51
N ASP A 34 -1.45 15.80 4.82
CA ASP A 34 -2.55 15.83 5.79
C ASP A 34 -3.55 16.96 5.48
N GLU A 35 -3.07 18.12 5.01
CA GLU A 35 -3.91 19.26 4.64
C GLU A 35 -4.80 18.93 3.43
N GLU A 36 -4.21 18.40 2.36
CA GLU A 36 -4.94 17.97 1.16
C GLU A 36 -5.94 16.84 1.47
N ALA A 37 -5.56 15.89 2.33
CA ALA A 37 -6.39 14.77 2.72
C ALA A 37 -7.60 15.22 3.56
N LEU A 38 -7.41 16.16 4.49
CA LEU A 38 -8.50 16.78 5.25
C LEU A 38 -9.44 17.57 4.32
N GLY A 39 -8.88 18.31 3.36
CA GLY A 39 -9.65 19.01 2.34
C GLY A 39 -10.51 18.05 1.52
N LEU A 40 -9.92 16.97 1.01
CA LEU A 40 -10.63 15.95 0.25
C LEU A 40 -11.73 15.27 1.09
N LEU A 41 -11.46 14.91 2.35
CA LEU A 41 -12.48 14.34 3.24
C LEU A 41 -13.65 15.29 3.48
N ALA A 42 -13.37 16.59 3.64
CA ALA A 42 -14.43 17.59 3.82
C ALA A 42 -15.31 17.68 2.58
N THR A 43 -14.71 17.77 1.38
CA THR A 43 -15.44 17.81 0.11
C THR A 43 -16.24 16.53 -0.14
N LEU A 44 -15.63 15.36 0.11
CA LEU A 44 -16.33 14.07 -0.05
C LEU A 44 -17.50 13.95 0.92
N ALA A 45 -17.35 14.38 2.17
CA ALA A 45 -18.42 14.33 3.15
C ALA A 45 -19.58 15.26 2.75
N GLU A 46 -19.27 16.49 2.33
CA GLU A 46 -20.27 17.47 1.87
C GLU A 46 -21.03 16.98 0.64
N HIS A 47 -20.34 16.50 -0.40
CA HIS A 47 -20.98 16.06 -1.64
C HIS A 47 -21.82 14.78 -1.50
N ASN A 48 -21.58 13.97 -0.47
CA ASN A 48 -22.31 12.72 -0.23
C ASN A 48 -23.30 12.84 0.94
N ASP A 49 -23.57 14.06 1.43
CA ASP A 49 -24.43 14.33 2.58
C ASP A 49 -24.07 13.51 3.84
N VAL A 50 -22.77 13.24 4.02
CA VAL A 50 -22.25 12.46 5.15
C VAL A 50 -21.92 13.39 6.31
N PRO A 51 -22.52 13.20 7.51
CA PRO A 51 -22.17 14.03 8.65
C PRO A 51 -20.78 13.64 9.16
N LEU A 52 -19.80 14.53 8.99
CA LEU A 52 -18.43 14.28 9.43
C LEU A 52 -17.83 15.52 10.10
N SER A 53 -17.40 15.35 11.36
CA SER A 53 -16.77 16.42 12.14
C SER A 53 -15.26 16.53 11.84
N LYS A 54 -14.66 17.70 12.05
CA LYS A 54 -13.19 17.88 11.93
C LYS A 54 -12.38 16.91 12.79
N PRO A 55 -12.75 16.63 14.07
CA PRO A 55 -12.10 15.57 14.84
C PRO A 55 -12.25 14.18 14.20
N GLY A 56 -13.42 13.88 13.63
CA GLY A 56 -13.66 12.64 12.89
C GLY A 56 -12.75 12.50 11.66
N GLN A 57 -12.56 13.57 10.88
CA GLN A 57 -11.63 13.56 9.74
C GLN A 57 -10.20 13.22 10.17
N LYS A 58 -9.70 13.86 11.23
CA LYS A 58 -8.37 13.56 11.78
C LYS A 58 -8.26 12.12 12.28
N LYS A 59 -9.32 11.59 12.89
CA LYS A 59 -9.37 10.20 13.33
C LYS A 59 -9.32 9.25 12.14
N ILE A 60 -10.02 9.53 11.04
CA ILE A 60 -9.97 8.74 9.81
C ILE A 60 -8.55 8.68 9.25
N LEU A 61 -7.85 9.81 9.11
CA LEU A 61 -6.46 9.82 8.63
C LEU A 61 -5.55 8.95 9.52
N SER A 62 -5.68 9.08 10.83
CA SER A 62 -4.93 8.25 11.79
C SER A 62 -5.24 6.76 11.64
N LEU A 63 -6.50 6.39 11.40
CA LEU A 63 -6.89 5.00 11.18
C LEU A 63 -6.32 4.46 9.86
N LEU A 64 -6.37 5.24 8.79
CA LEU A 64 -5.85 4.85 7.47
C LEU A 64 -4.32 4.73 7.44
N GLY A 65 -3.62 5.59 8.18
CA GLY A 65 -2.15 5.61 8.27
C GLY A 65 -1.41 6.09 7.02
N ALA A 66 -2.12 6.22 5.90
CA ALA A 66 -1.64 6.84 4.67
C ALA A 66 -2.81 7.51 3.95
N ASN A 67 -2.55 8.69 3.39
CA ASN A 67 -3.56 9.57 2.82
C ASN A 67 -3.79 9.28 1.32
N TRP A 68 -4.03 8.02 0.98
CA TRP A 68 -4.37 7.66 -0.40
C TRP A 68 -5.82 8.08 -0.70
N PRO A 69 -6.09 8.81 -1.80
CA PRO A 69 -7.43 9.29 -2.14
C PRO A 69 -8.50 8.19 -2.15
N ILE A 70 -8.16 7.01 -2.70
CA ILE A 70 -9.08 5.86 -2.76
C ILE A 70 -9.50 5.38 -1.36
N LEU A 71 -8.59 5.40 -0.38
CA LEU A 71 -8.90 4.94 0.98
C LEU A 71 -9.83 5.92 1.71
N LEU A 72 -9.67 7.22 1.44
CA LEU A 72 -10.55 8.27 1.97
C LEU A 72 -11.96 8.10 1.40
N GLN A 73 -12.08 7.84 0.10
CA GLN A 73 -13.36 7.57 -0.57
C GLN A 73 -14.05 6.32 -0.01
N LEU A 74 -13.30 5.21 0.15
CA LEU A 74 -13.82 3.98 0.73
C LEU A 74 -14.37 4.22 2.14
N PHE A 75 -13.64 4.97 2.98
CA PHE A 75 -14.12 5.26 4.33
C PHE A 75 -15.42 6.08 4.32
N ILE A 76 -15.50 7.11 3.47
CA ILE A 76 -16.72 7.92 3.34
C ILE A 76 -17.90 7.08 2.87
N SER A 77 -17.70 6.18 1.90
CA SER A 77 -18.73 5.25 1.44
C SER A 77 -19.28 4.38 2.58
N GLU A 78 -18.41 3.87 3.46
CA GLU A 78 -18.85 3.07 4.60
C GLU A 78 -19.58 3.87 5.69
N ILE A 79 -19.28 5.18 5.82
CA ILE A 79 -20.07 6.06 6.70
C ILE A 79 -21.44 6.33 6.07
N GLN A 80 -21.49 6.57 4.76
CA GLN A 80 -22.72 6.79 4.01
C GLN A 80 -23.66 5.58 4.13
N ASP A 81 -23.14 4.37 3.93
CA ASP A 81 -23.86 3.10 4.08
C ASP A 81 -24.34 2.84 5.53
N GLY A 82 -23.75 3.53 6.51
CA GLY A 82 -24.16 3.47 7.92
C GLY A 82 -25.35 4.37 8.27
N GLU A 83 -25.80 5.23 7.35
CA GLU A 83 -26.96 6.13 7.49
C GLU A 83 -26.98 6.97 8.77
N PHE A 84 -25.80 7.44 9.21
CA PHE A 84 -25.67 8.23 10.43
C PHE A 84 -26.42 9.57 10.34
N GLN A 85 -27.18 9.90 11.38
CA GLN A 85 -27.90 11.18 11.50
C GLN A 85 -27.06 12.30 12.14
N LYS A 86 -25.96 11.92 12.78
CA LYS A 86 -25.01 12.80 13.48
C LYS A 86 -23.59 12.34 13.15
N PRO A 87 -22.58 13.22 13.26
CA PRO A 87 -21.20 12.80 13.02
C PRO A 87 -20.81 11.60 13.89
N PRO A 88 -20.26 10.52 13.30
CA PRO A 88 -19.84 9.35 14.06
C PRO A 88 -18.82 9.72 15.14
N THR A 89 -18.95 9.07 16.29
CA THR A 89 -17.97 9.11 17.38
C THR A 89 -16.68 8.40 16.99
N THR A 90 -15.61 8.64 17.75
CA THR A 90 -14.33 7.93 17.59
C THR A 90 -14.50 6.41 17.61
N ALA A 91 -15.35 5.88 18.51
CA ALA A 91 -15.59 4.45 18.63
C ALA A 91 -16.34 3.87 17.41
N GLU A 92 -17.30 4.62 16.86
CA GLU A 92 -18.00 4.23 15.64
C GLU A 92 -17.09 4.23 14.42
N LEU A 93 -16.21 5.23 14.29
CA LEU A 93 -15.19 5.27 13.22
C LEU A 93 -14.22 4.07 13.33
N GLU A 94 -13.78 3.74 14.54
CA GLU A 94 -12.96 2.54 14.78
C GLU A 94 -13.70 1.24 14.42
N ALA A 95 -15.00 1.17 14.74
CA ALA A 95 -15.83 0.03 14.38
C ALA A 95 -16.02 -0.10 12.87
N ILE A 96 -16.25 1.01 12.15
CA ILE A 96 -16.32 1.03 10.68
C ILE A 96 -14.99 0.53 10.10
N TYR A 97 -13.88 1.12 10.55
CA TYR A 97 -12.55 0.71 10.11
C TYR A 97 -12.31 -0.79 10.30
N ARG A 98 -12.54 -1.32 11.50
CA ARG A 98 -12.29 -2.74 11.78
C ARG A 98 -13.27 -3.67 11.07
N ASN A 99 -14.56 -3.39 11.17
CA ASN A 99 -15.60 -4.35 10.79
C ASN A 99 -15.93 -4.29 9.30
N ARG A 100 -15.83 -3.11 8.68
CA ARG A 100 -16.19 -2.89 7.29
C ARG A 100 -14.96 -2.84 6.39
N LEU A 101 -13.99 -2.00 6.74
CA LEU A 101 -12.81 -1.81 5.89
C LEU A 101 -11.82 -2.97 6.06
N VAL A 102 -11.48 -3.42 7.27
CA VAL A 102 -10.52 -4.52 7.44
C VAL A 102 -11.20 -5.89 7.31
N ASN A 103 -12.30 -6.10 8.04
CA ASN A 103 -12.95 -7.42 8.14
C ASN A 103 -14.08 -7.65 7.15
N GLY A 104 -14.57 -6.59 6.49
CA GLY A 104 -15.74 -6.69 5.64
C GLY A 104 -15.53 -7.66 4.48
N SER A 105 -16.54 -8.48 4.21
CA SER A 105 -16.56 -9.40 3.07
C SER A 105 -16.60 -8.70 1.70
N ARG A 106 -16.82 -7.37 1.70
CA ARG A 106 -16.85 -6.52 0.51
C ARG A 106 -15.60 -5.66 0.34
N ASN A 107 -14.51 -5.90 1.09
CA ASN A 107 -13.26 -5.17 0.90
C ASN A 107 -12.55 -5.61 -0.40
N GLN A 108 -13.12 -5.23 -1.53
CA GLN A 108 -12.62 -5.51 -2.87
C GLN A 108 -11.26 -4.86 -3.13
N TYR A 109 -10.95 -3.76 -2.43
CA TYR A 109 -9.65 -3.10 -2.51
C TYR A 109 -8.54 -4.02 -2.02
N CYS A 110 -8.60 -4.49 -0.77
CA CYS A 110 -7.56 -5.36 -0.23
C CYS A 110 -7.59 -6.76 -0.86
N ASP A 111 -8.77 -7.32 -1.13
CA ASP A 111 -8.86 -8.61 -1.84
C ASP A 111 -8.26 -8.50 -3.25
N GLY A 112 -8.52 -7.41 -3.96
CA GLY A 112 -7.94 -7.12 -5.27
C GLY A 112 -6.41 -7.03 -5.20
N MET A 113 -5.87 -6.23 -4.28
CA MET A 113 -4.42 -6.15 -4.07
C MET A 113 -3.82 -7.51 -3.67
N PHE A 114 -4.47 -8.28 -2.79
CA PHE A 114 -3.96 -9.59 -2.40
C PHE A 114 -3.91 -10.57 -3.58
N ASN A 115 -4.97 -10.61 -4.39
CA ASN A 115 -5.08 -11.52 -5.52
C ASN A 115 -4.14 -11.17 -6.67
N ARG A 116 -3.89 -9.88 -6.92
CA ARG A 116 -3.02 -9.40 -8.01
C ARG A 116 -1.57 -9.85 -7.88
N LEU A 117 -1.09 -10.20 -6.68
CA LEU A 117 0.28 -10.69 -6.49
C LEU A 117 0.62 -11.91 -7.36
N LYS A 118 -0.37 -12.73 -7.72
CA LYS A 118 -0.18 -13.90 -8.58
C LYS A 118 -0.02 -13.55 -10.07
N ASP A 119 -0.49 -12.37 -10.45
CA ASP A 119 -0.54 -11.91 -11.84
C ASP A 119 0.67 -11.02 -12.17
N ILE A 120 1.29 -10.39 -11.16
CA ILE A 120 2.42 -9.47 -11.32
C ILE A 120 3.80 -10.14 -11.19
N PHE A 121 3.89 -11.29 -10.51
CA PHE A 121 5.15 -11.96 -10.18
C PHE A 121 5.21 -13.39 -10.71
N SER A 122 6.41 -13.84 -11.06
CA SER A 122 6.70 -15.28 -11.19
C SER A 122 6.52 -16.01 -9.86
N ASP A 123 6.54 -17.34 -9.85
CA ASP A 123 6.34 -18.11 -8.62
C ASP A 123 7.40 -17.82 -7.54
N SER A 124 8.67 -17.63 -7.93
CA SER A 124 9.77 -17.30 -7.01
C SER A 124 9.58 -15.90 -6.40
N GLU A 125 9.42 -14.90 -7.27
CA GLU A 125 9.18 -13.50 -6.88
C GLU A 125 7.92 -13.37 -6.01
N ARG A 126 6.87 -14.13 -6.32
CA ARG A 126 5.62 -14.14 -5.55
C ARG A 126 5.85 -14.71 -4.15
N ARG A 127 6.64 -15.77 -4.02
CA ARG A 127 7.02 -16.34 -2.71
C ARG A 127 7.78 -15.28 -1.90
N LEU A 128 8.78 -14.65 -2.50
CA LEU A 128 9.57 -13.59 -1.86
C LEU A 128 8.69 -12.39 -1.47
N GLY A 129 7.88 -11.87 -2.38
CA GLY A 129 6.98 -10.73 -2.15
C GLY A 129 5.97 -11.00 -1.03
N ARG A 130 5.41 -12.22 -0.94
CA ARG A 130 4.52 -12.59 0.17
C ARG A 130 5.25 -12.64 1.51
N GLU A 131 6.47 -13.14 1.56
CA GLU A 131 7.25 -13.16 2.81
C GLU A 131 7.69 -11.76 3.24
N ILE A 132 8.07 -10.89 2.28
CA ILE A 132 8.30 -9.46 2.53
C ILE A 132 7.05 -8.82 3.14
N LEU A 133 5.88 -8.99 2.52
CA LEU A 133 4.63 -8.41 3.02
C LEU A 133 4.25 -8.96 4.39
N LYS A 134 4.44 -10.25 4.67
CA LYS A 134 4.25 -10.80 6.03
C LYS A 134 5.20 -10.18 7.06
N ALA A 135 6.46 -9.95 6.68
CA ALA A 135 7.44 -9.37 7.59
C ALA A 135 7.13 -7.89 7.87
N VAL A 136 6.81 -7.11 6.82
CA VAL A 136 6.46 -5.69 6.97
C VAL A 136 5.16 -5.52 7.74
N CYS A 137 4.17 -6.40 7.59
CA CYS A 137 2.88 -6.23 8.27
C CYS A 137 2.99 -6.40 9.80
N ARG A 138 3.98 -7.16 10.25
CA ARG A 138 4.28 -7.41 11.67
C ARG A 138 5.25 -6.40 12.27
N SER A 139 5.89 -5.56 11.44
CA SER A 139 6.83 -4.55 11.93
C SER A 139 6.13 -3.21 12.20
N ASN A 140 6.08 -2.82 13.47
CA ASN A 140 5.56 -1.52 13.87
C ASN A 140 6.43 -0.35 13.38
N ASN A 141 7.73 -0.58 13.20
CA ASN A 141 8.72 0.46 12.84
C ASN A 141 9.19 0.34 11.37
N GLY A 142 8.59 -0.55 10.59
CA GLY A 142 9.06 -0.90 9.25
C GLY A 142 10.35 -1.71 9.25
N LEU A 143 10.83 -2.02 8.04
CA LEU A 143 12.03 -2.83 7.81
C LEU A 143 13.06 -2.04 7.00
N SER A 144 14.35 -2.25 7.28
CA SER A 144 15.44 -1.68 6.49
C SER A 144 15.77 -2.54 5.27
N ARG A 145 16.73 -2.09 4.44
CA ARG A 145 17.23 -2.88 3.33
C ARG A 145 17.87 -4.18 3.82
N GLU A 146 18.66 -4.10 4.88
CA GLU A 146 19.35 -5.26 5.47
C GLU A 146 18.36 -6.32 5.96
N ASP A 147 17.22 -5.90 6.53
CA ASP A 147 16.16 -6.82 6.94
C ASP A 147 15.60 -7.62 5.74
N PHE A 148 15.49 -6.99 4.56
CA PHE A 148 15.04 -7.66 3.34
C PHE A 148 16.10 -8.58 2.75
N ASP A 149 17.37 -8.18 2.75
CA ASP A 149 18.48 -9.03 2.30
C ASP A 149 18.57 -10.30 3.16
N LEU A 150 18.42 -10.18 4.49
CA LEU A 150 18.38 -11.32 5.42
C LEU A 150 17.17 -12.23 5.17
N LEU A 151 16.00 -11.65 4.86
CA LEU A 151 14.81 -12.42 4.52
C LEU A 151 15.00 -13.21 3.23
N HIS A 152 15.55 -12.58 2.19
CA HIS A 152 15.84 -13.25 0.92
C HIS A 152 16.88 -14.35 1.09
N GLN A 153 17.95 -14.09 1.84
CA GLN A 153 18.97 -15.09 2.18
C GLN A 153 18.39 -16.29 2.93
N LYS A 154 17.44 -16.08 3.85
CA LYS A 154 16.77 -17.18 4.55
C LYS A 154 15.88 -17.99 3.62
N LEU A 155 15.24 -17.34 2.65
CA LEU A 155 14.27 -17.95 1.75
C LEU A 155 14.93 -18.75 0.63
N GLU A 156 16.01 -18.19 0.06
CA GLU A 156 16.75 -18.69 -1.10
C GLU A 156 18.28 -18.47 -0.93
N PRO A 157 18.97 -19.21 -0.04
CA PRO A 157 20.36 -18.92 0.36
C PRO A 157 21.39 -18.95 -0.78
N ALA A 158 21.14 -19.77 -1.81
CA ALA A 158 22.01 -19.90 -2.96
C ALA A 158 21.79 -18.77 -3.97
N LEU A 159 20.53 -18.42 -4.24
CA LEU A 159 20.16 -17.37 -5.19
C LEU A 159 20.54 -15.98 -4.66
N SER A 160 20.35 -15.73 -3.36
CA SER A 160 20.58 -14.41 -2.74
C SER A 160 22.03 -13.91 -2.82
N GLN A 161 22.99 -14.80 -3.12
CA GLN A 161 24.41 -14.47 -3.26
C GLN A 161 24.81 -14.22 -4.73
N THR A 162 23.87 -14.41 -5.66
CA THR A 162 24.09 -14.19 -7.09
C THR A 162 23.59 -12.81 -7.51
N THR A 163 24.09 -12.30 -8.63
CA THR A 163 23.57 -11.08 -9.25
C THR A 163 22.08 -11.19 -9.58
N GLU A 164 21.62 -12.35 -10.07
CA GLU A 164 20.22 -12.59 -10.40
C GLU A 164 19.31 -12.49 -9.17
N GLY A 165 19.74 -13.02 -8.03
CA GLY A 165 18.98 -12.89 -6.78
C GLY A 165 18.90 -11.46 -6.26
N ILE A 166 19.99 -10.71 -6.34
CA ILE A 166 19.98 -9.29 -5.95
C ILE A 166 18.98 -8.51 -6.82
N GLU A 167 18.99 -8.76 -8.14
CA GLU A 167 18.04 -8.14 -9.07
C GLU A 167 16.59 -8.58 -8.82
N GLU A 168 16.34 -9.84 -8.43
CA GLU A 168 15.02 -10.34 -8.04
C GLU A 168 14.49 -9.56 -6.82
N LEU A 169 15.30 -9.41 -5.78
CA LEU A 169 14.89 -8.69 -4.57
C LEU A 169 14.58 -7.22 -4.86
N ASP A 170 15.45 -6.55 -5.63
CA ASP A 170 15.23 -5.16 -6.04
C ASP A 170 13.94 -5.03 -6.88
N HIS A 171 13.73 -5.93 -7.84
CA HIS A 171 12.52 -5.94 -8.67
C HIS A 171 11.25 -6.13 -7.84
N VAL A 172 11.25 -7.07 -6.90
CA VAL A 172 10.09 -7.32 -6.02
C VAL A 172 9.82 -6.10 -5.14
N LEU A 173 10.84 -5.52 -4.50
CA LEU A 173 10.67 -4.34 -3.65
C LEU A 173 10.15 -3.13 -4.43
N ASP A 174 10.70 -2.86 -5.61
CA ASP A 174 10.27 -1.74 -6.45
C ASP A 174 8.83 -1.94 -6.96
N THR A 175 8.46 -3.17 -7.32
CA THR A 175 7.09 -3.50 -7.72
C THR A 175 6.11 -3.32 -6.57
N LEU A 176 6.46 -3.78 -5.36
CA LEU A 176 5.61 -3.61 -4.18
C LEU A 176 5.45 -2.13 -3.78
N LYS A 177 6.50 -1.31 -3.92
CA LYS A 177 6.42 0.14 -3.70
C LYS A 177 5.51 0.81 -4.73
N HIS A 178 5.74 0.52 -6.01
CA HIS A 178 5.03 1.13 -7.11
C HIS A 178 3.53 0.82 -7.09
N ASP A 179 3.17 -0.44 -6.80
CA ASP A 179 1.76 -0.85 -6.70
C ASP A 179 1.10 -0.43 -5.37
N GLY A 180 1.81 0.29 -4.50
CA GLY A 180 1.27 0.88 -3.27
C GLY A 180 1.12 -0.10 -2.10
N TYR A 181 1.74 -1.28 -2.15
CA TYR A 181 1.74 -2.22 -1.04
C TYR A 181 2.59 -1.72 0.14
N VAL A 182 3.72 -1.10 -0.19
CA VAL A 182 4.67 -0.57 0.80
C VAL A 182 5.07 0.87 0.48
N LEU A 183 5.46 1.60 1.52
CA LEU A 183 6.00 2.95 1.42
C LEU A 183 7.37 2.98 2.10
N GLN A 184 8.33 3.66 1.48
CA GLN A 184 9.64 3.90 2.07
C GLN A 184 9.69 5.30 2.65
N GLU A 185 10.08 5.41 3.92
CA GLU A 185 10.33 6.69 4.57
C GLU A 185 11.47 7.43 3.87
N THR A 186 11.27 8.72 3.66
CA THR A 186 12.26 9.61 3.04
C THR A 186 13.32 10.07 4.06
N ALA A 187 12.96 10.14 5.33
CA ALA A 187 13.86 10.48 6.43
C ALA A 187 14.76 9.30 6.82
N ALA A 188 15.97 9.61 7.32
CA ALA A 188 16.88 8.60 7.84
C ALA A 188 16.51 8.22 9.29
N PRO A 189 16.56 6.93 9.67
CA PRO A 189 16.87 5.77 8.83
C PRO A 189 15.71 5.41 7.88
N ARG A 190 16.02 5.09 6.62
CA ARG A 190 14.99 4.73 5.63
C ARG A 190 14.34 3.39 5.99
N ARG A 191 13.13 3.44 6.54
CA ARG A 191 12.33 2.24 6.83
C ARG A 191 11.22 2.07 5.80
N THR A 192 10.92 0.83 5.47
CA THR A 192 9.82 0.46 4.59
C THR A 192 8.67 -0.08 5.43
N ARG A 193 7.47 0.50 5.27
CA ARG A 193 6.24 0.15 6.00
C ARG A 193 5.14 -0.23 5.02
N PHE A 194 4.03 -0.77 5.52
CA PHE A 194 2.85 -0.96 4.71
C PHE A 194 2.33 0.38 4.17
N GLY A 195 1.84 0.36 2.94
CA GLY A 195 1.31 1.53 2.26
C GLY A 195 -0.01 2.05 2.85
N SER A 196 -0.66 1.30 3.73
CA SER A 196 -1.77 1.76 4.57
C SER A 196 -2.01 0.80 5.73
N ASN A 197 -2.62 1.29 6.81
CA ASN A 197 -3.03 0.46 7.94
C ASN A 197 -4.13 -0.53 7.55
N ILE A 198 -5.09 -0.15 6.69
CA ILE A 198 -6.15 -1.08 6.23
C ILE A 198 -5.51 -2.30 5.58
N LEU A 199 -4.59 -2.08 4.64
CA LEU A 199 -3.93 -3.17 3.95
C LEU A 199 -3.07 -4.00 4.92
N ARG A 200 -2.33 -3.35 5.83
CA ARG A 200 -1.54 -4.04 6.87
C ARG A 200 -2.40 -4.96 7.73
N ASP A 201 -3.49 -4.44 8.28
CA ASP A 201 -4.35 -5.13 9.22
C ASP A 201 -5.13 -6.26 8.51
N PHE A 202 -5.51 -6.04 7.24
CA PHE A 202 -6.06 -7.09 6.39
C PHE A 202 -5.05 -8.23 6.16
N TRP A 203 -3.79 -7.91 5.90
CA TRP A 203 -2.71 -8.88 5.70
C TRP A 203 -2.42 -9.70 6.95
N LEU A 204 -2.35 -9.06 8.12
CA LEU A 204 -2.21 -9.74 9.41
C LEU A 204 -3.29 -10.82 9.56
N ARG A 205 -4.56 -10.44 9.38
CA ARG A 205 -5.68 -11.39 9.46
C ARG A 205 -5.59 -12.57 8.47
N LYS A 206 -5.11 -12.34 7.24
CA LYS A 206 -5.04 -13.36 6.20
C LYS A 206 -3.82 -14.28 6.32
N THR A 207 -2.82 -13.90 7.12
CA THR A 207 -1.52 -14.58 7.20
C THR A 207 -1.07 -14.96 8.61
N ASP A 208 -1.86 -14.61 9.63
CA ASP A 208 -1.89 -15.27 10.94
C ASP A 208 -2.60 -16.62 10.85
#